data_AF-A0A5C5TSF3-F1
#
_entry.id   AF-A0A5C5TSF3-F1
#
_cell.length_a   1.000
_cell.length_b   1.000
_cell.length_c   1.000
_cell.angle_alpha   90.00
_cell.angle_beta   90.00
_cell.angle_gamma   90.00
#
_symmetry.space_group_name_H-M   'P 1'
#
loop_
_entity.id
_entity.type
_entity.pdbx_description
1 polymer ?
#
loop_
_entity_poly.entity_id
_entity_poly.type
_entity_poly.pdbx_seq_one_letter_code
_entity_poly.pdbx_strand_id
1 'polypeptide(L)' 'MAARIVAGEAEARQWYRSEPIAGLGGRIALELLRSGHSPAVLDFLLDVLREEMQVAPGTARWQDRRS' A
#
# COMPACT_ATOMS: atom_id res chain seq x y z
N MET A 1 5.60 5.36 9.59
CA MET A 1 6.24 4.15 9.04
C MET A 1 5.92 4.10 7.55
N ALA A 2 6.45 5.05 6.78
CA ALA A 2 5.90 5.52 5.50
C ALA A 2 6.76 5.10 4.29
N ALA A 3 6.94 3.80 4.05
CA ALA A 3 7.85 3.34 2.98
C ALA A 3 7.43 2.07 2.23
N ARG A 4 6.17 1.63 2.26
CA ARG A 4 5.79 0.33 1.65
C ARG A 4 5.02 0.39 0.34
N ILE A 5 4.87 1.57 -0.27
CA ILE A 5 4.32 1.69 -1.64
C ILE A 5 5.43 1.86 -2.70
N VAL A 6 6.67 2.20 -2.30
CA VAL A 6 7.83 2.32 -3.21
C VAL A 6 8.76 1.11 -3.09
N ALA A 7 8.18 -0.09 -3.06
CA ALA A 7 8.96 -1.33 -3.02
C ALA A 7 9.45 -1.67 -4.43
N GLY A 8 10.71 -2.11 -4.56
CA GLY A 8 11.23 -2.59 -5.85
C GLY A 8 10.46 -3.83 -6.34
N GLU A 9 10.56 -4.17 -7.63
CA GLU A 9 9.83 -5.32 -8.21
C GLU A 9 10.07 -6.63 -7.44
N ALA A 10 11.29 -6.83 -6.91
CA ALA A 10 11.65 -7.98 -6.09
C ALA A 10 10.89 -8.01 -4.74
N GLU A 11 10.80 -6.88 -4.06
CA GLU A 11 10.10 -6.75 -2.78
C GLU A 11 8.58 -6.89 -2.95
N ALA A 12 8.02 -6.30 -4.02
CA ALA A 12 6.61 -6.49 -4.36
C ALA A 12 6.29 -7.97 -4.64
N ARG A 13 7.19 -8.68 -5.35
CA ARG A 13 7.06 -10.12 -5.58
C ARG A 13 7.20 -10.95 -4.31
N GLN A 14 8.07 -10.56 -3.39
CA GLN A 14 8.21 -11.23 -2.10
C GLN A 14 6.92 -11.07 -1.30
N TRP A 15 6.46 -9.82 -1.11
CA TRP A 15 5.20 -9.54 -0.43
C TRP A 15 4.03 -10.36 -1.00
N TYR A 16 3.88 -10.36 -2.32
CA TYR A 16 2.83 -11.08 -3.01
C TYR A 16 2.78 -12.58 -2.68
N ARG A 17 3.94 -13.20 -2.36
CA ARG A 17 4.09 -14.64 -2.15
C ARG A 17 4.26 -15.07 -0.71
N SER A 18 4.59 -14.17 0.22
CA SER A 18 5.00 -14.57 1.56
C SER A 18 4.41 -13.76 2.71
N GLU A 19 3.81 -12.59 2.44
CA GLU A 19 3.38 -11.69 3.52
C GLU A 19 1.87 -11.82 3.76
N PRO A 20 1.44 -12.26 4.96
CA PRO A 20 0.03 -12.31 5.35
C PRO A 20 -0.63 -10.92 5.34
N ILE A 21 -1.83 -10.84 4.77
CA ILE A 21 -2.62 -9.61 4.79
C ILE A 21 -3.62 -9.73 5.95
N ALA A 22 -3.36 -9.01 7.05
CA ALA A 22 -4.20 -9.07 8.26
C ALA A 22 -5.67 -8.73 7.97
N GLY A 23 -5.92 -7.71 7.14
CA GLY A 23 -7.28 -7.30 6.74
C GLY A 23 -8.03 -8.31 5.86
N LEU A 24 -7.35 -9.34 5.35
CA LEU A 24 -7.91 -10.39 4.49
C LEU A 24 -7.76 -11.78 5.13
N GLY A 25 -7.94 -11.86 6.44
CA GLY A 25 -7.94 -13.12 7.19
C GLY A 25 -6.56 -13.76 7.34
N GLY A 26 -5.48 -12.98 7.20
CA GLY A 26 -4.10 -13.47 7.35
C GLY A 26 -3.61 -14.31 6.18
N ARG A 27 -4.30 -14.29 5.04
CA ARG A 27 -3.86 -14.98 3.82
C ARG A 27 -2.89 -14.12 3.02
N ILE A 28 -2.02 -14.77 2.24
CA ILE A 28 -1.13 -14.07 1.31
C ILE A 28 -1.87 -13.72 0.00
N ALA A 29 -1.40 -12.69 -0.71
CA ALA A 29 -2.02 -12.23 -1.95
C ALA A 29 -2.11 -13.32 -3.03
N LEU A 30 -1.06 -14.14 -3.19
CA LEU A 30 -1.06 -15.25 -4.15
C LEU A 30 -2.18 -16.28 -3.89
N GLU A 31 -2.44 -16.61 -2.64
CA GLU A 31 -3.51 -17.55 -2.28
C GLU A 31 -4.88 -16.97 -2.60
N LEU A 32 -5.09 -15.69 -2.28
CA LEU A 32 -6.35 -14.99 -2.55
C LEU A 32 -6.62 -14.91 -4.05
N LEU A 33 -5.61 -14.59 -4.87
CA LEU A 33 -5.72 -14.59 -6.33
C LEU A 33 -6.08 -15.98 -6.87
N ARG A 34 -5.39 -17.02 -6.41
CA ARG A 34 -5.67 -18.41 -6.83
C ARG A 34 -7.07 -18.87 -6.45
N SER A 35 -7.64 -18.33 -5.38
CA SER A 35 -9.01 -18.60 -4.95
C SER A 35 -10.05 -17.66 -5.57
N GLY A 36 -9.70 -16.81 -6.54
CA GLY A 36 -10.65 -15.91 -7.22
C GLY A 36 -11.01 -14.63 -6.44
N HIS A 37 -10.27 -14.30 -5.38
CA HIS A 37 -10.50 -13.12 -4.54
C HIS A 37 -9.63 -11.93 -4.95
N SER A 38 -9.22 -11.86 -6.23
CA SER A 38 -8.40 -10.78 -6.76
C SER A 38 -8.98 -9.37 -6.53
N PRO A 39 -10.31 -9.14 -6.63
CA PRO A 39 -10.89 -7.82 -6.34
C PRO A 39 -10.63 -7.36 -4.90
N ALA A 40 -10.75 -8.25 -3.91
CA ALA A 40 -10.52 -7.90 -2.51
C ALA A 40 -9.06 -7.50 -2.22
N VAL A 41 -8.10 -8.10 -2.93
CA VAL A 41 -6.68 -7.71 -2.83
C VAL A 41 -6.46 -6.33 -3.45
N LEU A 42 -7.12 -6.03 -4.57
CA LEU A 42 -7.02 -4.71 -5.20
C LEU A 42 -7.63 -3.62 -4.32
N ASP A 43 -8.81 -3.86 -3.76
CA ASP A 43 -9.49 -2.92 -2.86
C ASP A 43 -8.62 -2.62 -1.64
N PHE A 44 -8.03 -3.65 -1.03
CA PHE A 44 -7.08 -3.49 0.07
C PHE A 44 -5.88 -2.59 -0.30
N LEU A 45 -5.28 -2.78 -1.47
CA LEU A 45 -4.14 -1.97 -1.91
C LEU A 45 -4.55 -0.51 -2.17
N LEU A 46 -5.75 -0.28 -2.69
CA LEU A 46 -6.29 1.07 -2.91
C LEU A 46 -6.56 1.79 -1.59
N ASP A 47 -7.07 1.09 -0.58
CA ASP A 47 -7.29 1.67 0.74
C ASP A 47 -5.97 2.05 1.42
N VAL A 48 -4.97 1.16 1.38
CA VAL A 48 -3.62 1.47 1.87
C VAL A 48 -3.03 2.67 1.14
N LEU A 49 -3.16 2.74 -0.19
CA LEU A 49 -2.69 3.90 -0.95
C LEU A 49 -3.38 5.19 -0.51
N ARG A 50 -4.70 5.17 -0.29
CA ARG A 50 -5.46 6.33 0.17
C ARG A 50 -4.98 6.80 1.54
N GLU A 51 -4.75 5.89 2.47
CA GLU A 51 -4.25 6.21 3.81
C GLU A 51 -2.85 6.84 3.73
N GLU A 52 -1.92 6.24 2.99
CA GLU A 52 -0.56 6.78 2.83
C GLU A 52 -0.55 8.18 2.20
N MET A 53 -1.45 8.44 1.23
CA MET A 53 -1.60 9.76 0.63
C MET A 53 -2.14 10.81 1.61
N GLN A 54 -2.95 10.42 2.60
CA GLN A 54 -3.49 11.34 3.61
C GLN A 54 -2.49 11.64 4.73
N VAL A 55 -1.56 10.72 5.00
CA VAL A 55 -0.56 10.85 6.07
C VAL A 55 0.64 11.73 5.66
N ALA A 56 0.80 12.07 4.38
CA ALA A 56 1.85 12.96 3.90
C ALA A 56 1.79 14.36 4.56
N PRO A 57 2.73 14.73 5.46
CA PRO A 57 2.69 16.03 6.12
C PRO A 57 3.18 17.13 5.17
N GLY A 58 2.40 18.22 5.10
CA GLY A 58 2.72 19.55 4.58
C GLY A 58 4.07 19.77 3.86
N THR A 59 4.03 19.82 2.53
CA THR A 59 4.93 20.66 1.72
C THR A 59 4.24 21.93 1.21
N ALA A 60 3.11 22.32 1.81
CA ALA A 60 2.57 23.66 1.69
C ALA A 60 3.34 24.63 2.60
N ARG A 61 4.61 24.92 2.28
CA ARG A 61 5.34 26.05 2.87
C ARG A 61 6.06 26.85 1.80
N TRP A 62 5.29 27.52 0.95
CA TRP A 62 5.77 28.58 0.05
C TRP A 62 4.81 29.78 0.04
N GLN A 63 4.47 30.31 1.22
CA GLN A 63 3.82 31.62 1.36
C GLN A 63 4.38 32.34 2.59
N ASP A 64 5.69 32.61 2.61
CA ASP A 64 6.19 33.77 3.34
C ASP A 64 7.66 34.06 2.98
N ARG A 65 7.86 34.83 1.91
CA ARG A 65 9.03 35.70 1.67
C ARG A 65 8.87 36.46 0.35
N ARG A 66 7.91 37.37 0.33
CA ARG A 66 7.96 38.55 -0.55
C ARG A 66 7.57 39.76 0.30
N SER A 67 8.57 40.37 0.92
CA SER A 67 8.58 41.75 1.38
C SER A 67 10.03 42.22 1.37
#